data_AF-A0ABD2A4K9-F1
#
_entry.id   AF-A0ABD2A4K9-F1
#
_cell.length_a   1.000
_cell.length_b   1.000
_cell.length_c   1.000
_cell.angle_alpha   90.00
_cell.angle_beta   90.00
_cell.angle_gamma   90.00
#
_symmetry.space_group_name_H-M   'P 1'
#
loop_
_entity.id
_entity.type
_entity.pdbx_description
1 polymer ?
#
loop_
_entity_poly.entity_id
_entity_poly.type
_entity_poly.pdbx_seq_one_letter_code
_entity_poly.pdbx_strand_id
1 'polypeptide(L)'
;MSVSINTIDSLDYCYFPITKSRIKLRMKANHDARISLRTHLGDDSNVYEIILGGWGNTMSAIRRNNVEPDVAEVETINICGDNCDIWIQWSCDGILSVGREDEECETLMTYKDRNPFVINYIGFSTAWGATGEWAIMDEYKFTSLAVRQQLADTCHLWFDFNNTLSFPQNATMASEDGLYIGRAHHKDSVTPGSIKDNICTLAWGGTTHEKKEFQVLCVKDINWIKSWEGSVPLYALPAGETEDGYALFIGRALYEGVYYVGKIQPNHQVCYIPVNGQEMPCLEYETLVIQNYNTIEHIGR
;
A
#
# COMPACT_ATOMS: atom_id res chain seq x y z
N MET A 1 -7.30 -16.58 1.40
CA MET A 1 -7.33 -16.48 -0.08
C MET A 1 -5.98 -15.95 -0.54
N SER A 2 -5.16 -16.73 -1.24
CA SER A 2 -3.91 -16.22 -1.85
C SER A 2 -4.22 -15.15 -2.91
N VAL A 3 -3.61 -13.96 -2.87
CA VAL A 3 -3.68 -13.03 -4.01
C VAL A 3 -2.75 -13.55 -5.07
N SER A 4 -3.31 -13.76 -6.26
CA SER A 4 -2.57 -14.07 -7.48
C SER A 4 -2.36 -12.79 -8.28
N ILE A 5 -1.12 -12.57 -8.73
CA ILE A 5 -0.70 -11.41 -9.50
C ILE A 5 -0.06 -11.94 -10.77
N ASN A 6 -0.49 -11.44 -11.93
CA ASN A 6 0.11 -11.79 -13.21
C ASN A 6 0.94 -10.61 -13.71
N THR A 7 2.14 -10.87 -14.20
CA THR A 7 3.02 -9.88 -14.82
C THR A 7 3.25 -10.24 -16.28
N ILE A 8 3.17 -9.24 -17.15
CA ILE A 8 3.52 -9.37 -18.57
C ILE A 8 5.02 -9.13 -18.75
N ASP A 9 5.53 -9.28 -19.98
CA ASP A 9 6.87 -8.83 -20.34
C ASP A 9 6.92 -7.29 -20.35
N SER A 10 7.26 -6.71 -19.20
CA SER A 10 7.47 -5.28 -19.03
C SER A 10 8.39 -5.01 -17.84
N LEU A 11 9.17 -3.94 -17.92
CA LEU A 11 9.93 -3.41 -16.77
C LEU A 11 9.02 -2.69 -15.76
N ASP A 12 7.75 -2.51 -16.08
CA ASP A 12 6.77 -1.94 -15.16
C ASP A 12 6.45 -2.92 -14.04
N TYR A 13 6.29 -2.39 -12.84
CA TYR A 13 6.01 -3.16 -11.63
C TYR A 13 4.56 -2.97 -11.18
N CYS A 14 3.93 -4.07 -10.79
CA CYS A 14 2.66 -4.06 -10.06
C CYS A 14 2.95 -3.93 -8.56
N TYR A 15 2.71 -2.75 -7.97
CA TYR A 15 3.02 -2.46 -6.56
C TYR A 15 1.85 -2.70 -5.59
N PHE A 16 2.20 -3.12 -4.37
CA PHE A 16 1.29 -3.35 -3.26
C PHE A 16 1.91 -2.80 -1.95
N PRO A 17 1.12 -2.18 -1.07
CA PRO A 17 1.59 -1.85 0.28
C PRO A 17 2.01 -3.11 1.05
N ILE A 18 3.12 -3.02 1.79
CA ILE A 18 3.63 -4.11 2.63
C ILE A 18 3.99 -3.61 4.02
N THR A 19 3.60 -4.39 5.03
CA THR A 19 3.78 -4.06 6.45
C THR A 19 4.43 -5.18 7.25
N LYS A 20 4.74 -6.30 6.59
CA LYS A 20 5.49 -7.42 7.17
C LYS A 20 6.94 -7.28 6.77
N SER A 21 7.87 -7.64 7.65
CA SER A 21 9.30 -7.68 7.34
C SER A 21 9.78 -9.05 6.85
N ARG A 22 8.87 -10.01 6.68
CA ARG A 22 9.09 -11.30 6.02
C ARG A 22 7.86 -11.67 5.20
N ILE A 23 8.07 -12.19 4.00
CA ILE A 23 7.01 -12.64 3.11
C ILE A 23 7.41 -13.95 2.43
N LYS A 24 6.43 -14.84 2.23
CA LYS A 24 6.55 -16.05 1.42
C LYS A 24 5.79 -15.88 0.12
N LEU A 25 6.42 -16.24 -0.98
CA LEU A 25 5.91 -16.06 -2.33
C LEU A 25 6.10 -17.35 -3.11
N ARG A 26 5.09 -17.73 -3.88
CA ARG A 26 5.21 -18.67 -4.98
C ARG A 26 5.31 -17.87 -6.27
N MET A 27 6.33 -18.12 -7.07
CA MET A 27 6.46 -17.53 -8.39
C MET A 27 6.50 -18.61 -9.46
N LYS A 28 5.99 -18.26 -10.64
CA LYS A 28 6.11 -19.01 -11.87
C LYS A 28 6.51 -18.05 -12.96
N ALA A 29 7.71 -18.22 -13.49
CA ALA A 29 8.27 -17.41 -14.56
C ALA A 29 9.37 -18.23 -15.24
N ASN A 30 9.67 -17.98 -16.51
CA ASN A 30 10.73 -18.72 -17.20
C ASN A 30 12.14 -18.17 -16.86
N HIS A 31 12.24 -16.86 -16.58
CA HIS A 31 13.44 -16.14 -16.16
C HIS A 31 13.05 -14.71 -15.73
N ASP A 32 14.03 -13.91 -15.29
CA ASP A 32 13.90 -12.46 -15.01
C ASP A 32 12.71 -12.08 -14.12
N ALA A 33 12.51 -12.86 -13.06
CA ALA A 33 11.50 -12.56 -12.05
C ALA A 33 12.03 -11.45 -11.12
N ARG A 34 11.35 -10.31 -11.08
CA ARG A 34 11.82 -9.10 -10.38
C ARG A 34 10.88 -8.70 -9.26
N ILE A 35 11.46 -8.42 -8.09
CA ILE A 35 10.74 -7.90 -6.92
C ILE A 35 11.36 -6.57 -6.51
N SER A 36 10.56 -5.52 -6.36
CA SER A 36 11.02 -4.21 -5.87
C SER A 36 10.49 -3.94 -4.46
N LEU A 37 11.39 -3.71 -3.50
CA LEU A 37 11.06 -3.20 -2.16
C LEU A 37 11.39 -1.70 -2.08
N ARG A 38 10.40 -0.85 -1.79
CA ARG A 38 10.58 0.61 -1.88
C ARG A 38 9.90 1.40 -0.78
N THR A 39 10.38 2.62 -0.54
CA THR A 39 9.83 3.56 0.48
C THR A 39 8.59 4.29 -0.02
N HIS A 40 8.56 4.73 -1.27
CA HIS A 40 7.43 5.39 -1.93
C HIS A 40 7.44 5.07 -3.42
N LEU A 41 6.42 5.48 -4.17
CA LEU A 41 6.25 5.09 -5.58
C LEU A 41 6.86 6.07 -6.59
N GLY A 42 7.28 7.26 -6.14
CA GLY A 42 8.02 8.21 -6.96
C GLY A 42 9.41 7.72 -7.38
N ASP A 43 9.94 8.30 -8.46
CA ASP A 43 11.24 7.93 -9.07
C ASP A 43 12.45 8.19 -8.16
N ASP A 44 12.28 9.07 -7.17
CA ASP A 44 13.28 9.41 -6.16
C ASP A 44 13.28 8.44 -4.95
N SER A 45 12.47 7.37 -4.99
CA SER A 45 12.41 6.40 -3.90
C SER A 45 13.72 5.65 -3.72
N ASN A 46 14.03 5.34 -2.47
CA ASN A 46 14.97 4.26 -2.18
C ASN A 46 14.35 2.91 -2.56
N VAL A 47 15.15 2.04 -3.17
CA VAL A 47 14.70 0.77 -3.73
C VAL A 47 15.75 -0.32 -3.49
N TYR A 48 15.28 -1.50 -3.08
CA TYR A 48 15.98 -2.75 -3.31
C TYR A 48 15.26 -3.49 -4.43
N GLU A 49 15.96 -3.75 -5.53
CA GLU A 49 15.46 -4.60 -6.60
C GLU A 49 16.10 -5.98 -6.44
N ILE A 50 15.27 -6.99 -6.25
CA ILE A 50 15.65 -8.40 -6.17
C ILE A 50 15.37 -9.00 -7.55
N ILE A 51 16.40 -9.52 -8.20
CA ILE A 51 16.32 -10.15 -9.52
C ILE A 51 16.57 -11.64 -9.31
N LEU A 52 15.64 -12.48 -9.75
CA LEU A 52 15.74 -13.93 -9.66
C LEU A 52 15.72 -14.52 -11.07
N GLY A 53 16.64 -15.43 -11.33
CA GLY A 53 16.78 -16.05 -12.64
C GLY A 53 17.09 -15.04 -13.75
N GLY A 54 17.87 -14.01 -13.46
CA GLY A 54 18.45 -13.13 -14.48
C GLY A 54 19.51 -13.87 -15.31
N TRP A 55 20.06 -13.18 -16.31
CA TRP A 55 21.10 -13.71 -17.20
C TRP A 55 20.72 -15.03 -17.89
N GLY A 56 19.45 -15.17 -18.26
CA GLY A 56 18.94 -16.42 -18.83
C GLY A 56 18.74 -17.51 -17.79
N ASN A 57 18.23 -17.15 -16.60
CA ASN A 57 17.93 -18.06 -15.50
C ASN A 57 19.17 -18.72 -14.87
N THR A 58 20.29 -18.00 -14.78
CA THR A 58 21.54 -18.52 -14.21
C THR A 58 21.99 -17.79 -12.95
N MET A 59 21.52 -16.56 -12.72
CA MET A 59 21.99 -15.71 -11.63
C MET A 59 20.83 -15.02 -10.93
N SER A 60 21.02 -14.72 -9.66
CA SER A 60 20.14 -13.87 -8.86
C SER A 60 20.94 -12.73 -8.24
N ALA A 61 20.30 -11.58 -8.05
CA ALA A 61 20.96 -10.38 -7.54
C ALA A 61 20.06 -9.55 -6.63
N ILE A 62 20.68 -8.75 -5.77
CA ILE A 62 20.06 -7.62 -5.08
C ILE A 62 20.75 -6.37 -5.60
N ARG A 63 19.98 -5.44 -6.16
CA ARG A 63 20.41 -4.12 -6.60
C ARG A 63 19.87 -3.05 -5.66
N ARG A 64 20.68 -2.04 -5.38
CA ARG A 64 20.27 -0.90 -4.54
C ARG A 64 20.14 0.36 -5.37
N ASN A 65 18.99 1.02 -5.27
CA ASN A 65 18.66 2.30 -5.92
C ASN A 65 18.92 2.30 -7.44
N ASN A 66 18.77 1.16 -8.11
CA ASN A 66 19.02 1.00 -9.54
C ASN A 66 20.45 1.41 -9.98
N VAL A 67 21.43 1.29 -9.08
CA VAL A 67 22.84 1.62 -9.34
C VAL A 67 23.65 0.32 -9.45
N GLU A 68 24.51 0.25 -10.46
CA GLU A 68 25.52 -0.80 -10.59
C GLU A 68 26.80 -0.47 -9.78
N PRO A 69 27.52 -1.47 -9.23
CA PRO A 69 27.23 -2.90 -9.33
C PRO A 69 26.13 -3.36 -8.37
N ASP A 70 25.62 -4.57 -8.58
CA ASP A 70 24.71 -5.23 -7.65
C ASP A 70 25.37 -5.41 -6.28
N VAL A 71 24.58 -5.26 -5.22
CA VAL A 71 25.07 -5.30 -3.83
C VAL A 71 25.15 -6.73 -3.27
N ALA A 72 24.49 -7.68 -3.93
CA ALA A 72 24.67 -9.10 -3.74
C ALA A 72 24.38 -9.82 -5.07
N GLU A 73 25.14 -10.85 -5.39
CA GLU A 73 24.94 -11.71 -6.55
C GLU A 73 25.24 -13.16 -6.16
N VAL A 74 24.48 -14.10 -6.71
CA VAL A 74 24.65 -15.53 -6.47
C VAL A 74 24.23 -16.34 -7.71
N GLU A 75 24.93 -17.43 -7.97
CA GLU A 75 24.58 -18.37 -9.03
C GLU A 75 23.33 -19.17 -8.63
N THR A 76 22.30 -19.11 -9.47
CA THR A 76 20.99 -19.74 -9.22
C THR A 76 20.46 -20.34 -10.52
N ILE A 77 21.11 -21.41 -10.98
CA ILE A 77 20.73 -22.10 -12.22
C ILE A 77 19.30 -22.65 -12.08
N ASN A 78 18.44 -22.27 -13.03
CA ASN A 78 17.05 -22.71 -13.13
C ASN A 78 16.24 -22.47 -11.85
N ILE A 79 16.41 -21.32 -11.21
CA ILE A 79 15.57 -20.92 -10.07
C ILE A 79 14.14 -20.58 -10.51
N CYS A 80 14.00 -19.95 -11.67
CA CYS A 80 12.71 -19.72 -12.29
C CYS A 80 12.23 -20.98 -13.04
N GLY A 81 10.93 -21.24 -13.02
CA GLY A 81 10.29 -22.39 -13.67
C GLY A 81 8.79 -22.44 -13.38
N ASP A 82 8.23 -23.65 -13.31
CA ASP A 82 6.78 -23.85 -13.15
C ASP A 82 6.23 -23.45 -11.79
N ASN A 83 6.98 -23.67 -10.70
CA ASN A 83 6.65 -23.17 -9.36
C ASN A 83 7.94 -23.09 -8.55
N CYS A 84 8.26 -21.90 -8.04
CA CYS A 84 9.36 -21.69 -7.10
C CYS A 84 8.83 -20.92 -5.88
N ASP A 85 8.95 -21.54 -4.71
CA ASP A 85 8.57 -20.92 -3.45
C ASP A 85 9.82 -20.28 -2.85
N ILE A 86 9.72 -18.99 -2.53
CA ILE A 86 10.78 -18.20 -1.93
C ILE A 86 10.27 -17.48 -0.68
N TRP A 87 11.21 -17.08 0.15
CA TRP A 87 10.98 -16.11 1.20
C TRP A 87 11.90 -14.91 1.03
N ILE A 88 11.39 -13.74 1.42
CA ILE A 88 12.16 -12.49 1.50
C ILE A 88 11.99 -11.98 2.91
N GLN A 89 13.09 -11.63 3.57
CA GLN A 89 13.09 -11.07 4.92
C GLN A 89 14.02 -9.89 5.00
N TRP A 90 13.55 -8.80 5.61
CA TRP A 90 14.40 -7.69 6.00
C TRP A 90 14.23 -7.39 7.49
N SER A 91 15.20 -6.68 8.05
CA SER A 91 15.22 -6.31 9.45
C SER A 91 15.63 -4.85 9.62
N CYS A 92 15.26 -4.28 10.77
CA CYS A 92 15.54 -2.88 11.08
C CYS A 92 17.03 -2.56 11.21
N ASP A 93 17.87 -3.58 11.40
CA ASP A 93 19.32 -3.39 11.46
C ASP A 93 19.97 -3.28 10.07
N GLY A 94 19.21 -3.50 8.99
CA GLY A 94 19.64 -3.40 7.60
C GLY A 94 19.99 -4.73 6.91
N ILE A 95 19.76 -5.88 7.54
CA ILE A 95 19.88 -7.17 6.84
C ILE A 95 18.65 -7.36 5.95
N LEU A 96 18.87 -7.61 4.65
CA LEU A 96 17.91 -8.10 3.67
C LEU A 96 18.39 -9.47 3.16
N SER A 97 17.54 -10.49 3.26
CA SER A 97 17.84 -11.86 2.87
C SER A 97 16.72 -12.41 1.98
N VAL A 98 17.12 -13.22 0.99
CA VAL A 98 16.22 -13.94 0.09
C VAL A 98 16.63 -15.40 0.13
N GLY A 99 15.67 -16.30 0.18
CA GLY A 99 15.92 -17.74 0.21
C GLY A 99 14.82 -18.56 -0.43
N ARG A 100 15.10 -19.86 -0.61
CA ARG A 100 14.08 -20.83 -1.05
C ARG A 100 13.27 -21.29 0.14
N GLU A 101 11.98 -21.50 -0.10
CA GLU A 101 11.09 -22.14 0.85
C GLU A 101 11.06 -23.65 0.54
N ASP A 102 12.17 -24.32 0.84
CA ASP A 102 12.32 -25.78 0.81
C ASP A 102 12.41 -26.34 2.24
N GLU A 103 12.65 -27.65 2.38
CA GLU A 103 12.74 -28.31 3.69
C GLU A 103 13.84 -27.73 4.59
N GLU A 104 14.90 -27.15 4.01
CA GLU A 104 16.04 -26.58 4.73
C GLU A 104 15.93 -25.05 4.90
N CYS A 105 14.96 -24.40 4.22
CA CYS A 105 14.78 -22.96 4.17
C CYS A 105 16.09 -22.23 3.81
N GLU A 106 16.78 -22.70 2.78
CA GLU A 106 18.11 -22.22 2.41
C GLU A 106 18.11 -20.73 2.05
N THR A 107 19.05 -19.97 2.63
CA THR A 107 19.28 -18.57 2.25
C THR A 107 20.12 -18.52 0.98
N LEU A 108 19.56 -17.93 -0.09
CA LEU A 108 20.25 -17.78 -1.38
C LEU A 108 21.22 -16.61 -1.36
N MET A 109 20.76 -15.46 -0.87
CA MET A 109 21.56 -14.23 -0.84
C MET A 109 21.16 -13.35 0.33
N THR A 110 22.15 -12.64 0.86
CA THR A 110 21.98 -11.68 1.95
C THR A 110 22.78 -10.43 1.67
N TYR A 111 22.18 -9.28 1.95
CA TYR A 111 22.80 -7.98 1.88
C TYR A 111 22.64 -7.25 3.23
N LYS A 112 23.72 -6.61 3.69
CA LYS A 112 23.71 -5.75 4.87
C LYS A 112 23.85 -4.29 4.43
N ASP A 113 22.75 -3.54 4.44
CA ASP A 113 22.81 -2.10 4.24
C ASP A 113 23.32 -1.43 5.54
N ARG A 114 24.28 -0.52 5.40
CA ARG A 114 24.75 0.34 6.50
C ARG A 114 23.83 1.53 6.75
N ASN A 115 22.98 1.86 5.77
CA ASN A 115 21.99 2.92 5.84
C ASN A 115 20.64 2.43 5.29
N PRO A 116 19.97 1.51 6.00
CA PRO A 116 18.70 0.96 5.55
C PRO A 116 17.59 2.02 5.55
N PHE A 117 16.59 1.81 4.70
CA PHE A 117 15.40 2.66 4.61
C PHE A 117 14.13 1.87 4.94
N VAL A 118 13.06 2.60 5.24
CA VAL A 118 11.75 2.02 5.49
C VAL A 118 11.18 1.46 4.18
N ILE A 119 10.73 0.21 4.20
CA ILE A 119 10.05 -0.45 3.08
C ILE A 119 8.55 -0.39 3.34
N ASN A 120 7.83 0.25 2.42
CA ASN A 120 6.37 0.40 2.48
C ASN A 120 5.64 -0.31 1.34
N TYR A 121 6.34 -0.64 0.24
CA TYR A 121 5.75 -1.36 -0.89
C TYR A 121 6.65 -2.50 -1.34
N ILE A 122 5.98 -3.52 -1.84
CA ILE A 122 6.54 -4.58 -2.65
C ILE A 122 5.93 -4.49 -4.05
N GLY A 123 6.74 -4.63 -5.09
CA GLY A 123 6.25 -4.71 -6.46
C GLY A 123 6.79 -5.94 -7.16
N PHE A 124 6.03 -6.44 -8.14
CA PHE A 124 6.42 -7.60 -8.95
C PHE A 124 6.46 -7.23 -10.42
N SER A 125 7.45 -7.73 -11.14
CA SER A 125 7.64 -7.54 -12.58
C SER A 125 8.31 -8.79 -13.18
N THR A 126 8.09 -9.00 -14.48
CA THR A 126 8.86 -9.95 -15.29
C THR A 126 9.31 -9.23 -16.55
N ALA A 127 10.57 -9.42 -16.94
CA ALA A 127 11.16 -8.66 -18.03
C ALA A 127 11.83 -9.56 -19.08
N TRP A 128 12.26 -8.95 -20.19
CA TRP A 128 13.11 -9.56 -21.21
C TRP A 128 12.49 -10.76 -21.94
N GLY A 129 11.18 -10.74 -22.16
CA GLY A 129 10.43 -11.83 -22.80
C GLY A 129 9.78 -12.80 -21.82
N ALA A 130 9.94 -12.58 -20.50
CA ALA A 130 9.29 -13.39 -19.48
C ALA A 130 7.91 -12.84 -19.09
N THR A 131 6.99 -13.75 -18.79
CA THR A 131 5.74 -13.47 -18.09
C THR A 131 5.74 -14.22 -16.76
N GLY A 132 5.03 -13.68 -15.76
CA GLY A 132 5.02 -14.22 -14.41
C GLY A 132 3.62 -14.44 -13.85
N GLU A 133 3.47 -15.50 -13.06
CA GLU A 133 2.35 -15.68 -12.12
C GLU A 133 2.94 -15.71 -10.71
N TRP A 134 2.38 -14.91 -9.80
CA TRP A 134 2.87 -14.75 -8.44
C TRP A 134 1.74 -14.99 -7.45
N ALA A 135 2.00 -15.75 -6.39
CA ALA A 135 1.04 -15.95 -5.30
C ALA A 135 1.71 -15.69 -3.95
N ILE A 136 1.14 -14.79 -3.16
CA ILE A 136 1.60 -14.58 -1.78
C ILE A 136 1.04 -15.71 -0.91
N MET A 137 1.92 -16.49 -0.30
CA MET A 137 1.58 -17.76 0.36
C MET A 137 1.20 -17.62 1.84
N ASP A 138 1.41 -16.45 2.44
CA ASP A 138 0.98 -16.22 3.81
C ASP A 138 -0.54 -16.19 3.90
N GLU A 139 -1.12 -16.93 4.87
CA GLU A 139 -2.56 -16.89 5.13
C GLU A 139 -3.03 -15.45 5.35
N TYR A 140 -4.02 -15.06 4.55
CA TYR A 140 -4.57 -13.72 4.54
C TYR A 140 -5.35 -13.45 5.83
N LYS A 141 -4.68 -12.81 6.78
CA LYS A 141 -5.31 -11.88 7.71
C LYS A 141 -4.63 -10.53 7.49
N PHE A 142 -5.07 -9.81 6.45
CA PHE A 142 -4.44 -8.57 6.00
C PHE A 142 -5.00 -7.32 6.68
N THR A 143 -5.04 -7.32 8.00
CA THR A 143 -4.64 -6.12 8.74
C THR A 143 -3.48 -6.52 9.61
N SER A 144 -2.28 -6.15 9.19
CA SER A 144 -1.10 -6.23 10.03
C SER A 144 -1.41 -5.63 11.39
N LEU A 145 -0.89 -6.22 12.47
CA LEU A 145 -0.82 -5.58 13.78
C LEU A 145 -0.33 -4.13 13.65
N ALA A 146 0.56 -3.82 12.71
CA ALA A 146 1.02 -2.45 12.44
C ALA A 146 -0.07 -1.53 11.87
N VAL A 147 -0.95 -2.00 10.98
CA VAL A 147 -2.09 -1.18 10.49
C VAL A 147 -3.14 -1.05 11.57
N ARG A 148 -3.45 -2.12 12.31
CA ARG A 148 -4.35 -2.02 13.47
C ARG A 148 -3.77 -1.06 14.52
N GLN A 149 -2.45 -1.10 14.73
CA GLN A 149 -1.74 -0.18 15.60
C GLN A 149 -1.81 1.24 15.04
N GLN A 150 -1.62 1.49 13.74
CA GLN A 150 -1.76 2.82 13.16
C GLN A 150 -3.21 3.33 13.22
N LEU A 151 -4.21 2.48 12.98
CA LEU A 151 -5.63 2.82 13.15
C LEU A 151 -5.94 3.17 14.61
N ALA A 152 -5.33 2.46 15.56
CA ALA A 152 -5.42 2.77 16.99
C ALA A 152 -4.67 4.06 17.34
N ASP A 153 -3.45 4.23 16.82
CA ASP A 153 -2.58 5.38 17.09
C ASP A 153 -3.17 6.65 16.51
N THR A 154 -3.89 6.57 15.38
CA THR A 154 -4.56 7.70 14.73
C THR A 154 -6.02 7.86 15.14
N CYS A 155 -6.55 7.01 16.02
CA CYS A 155 -7.95 7.09 16.44
C CYS A 155 -8.30 8.44 17.08
N HIS A 156 -7.33 9.08 17.74
CA HIS A 156 -7.47 10.40 18.36
C HIS A 156 -7.69 11.55 17.36
N LEU A 157 -7.49 11.32 16.07
CA LEU A 157 -7.80 12.28 14.99
C LEU A 157 -9.28 12.25 14.58
N TRP A 158 -10.03 11.24 15.01
CA TRP A 158 -11.40 10.99 14.60
C TRP A 158 -12.37 11.27 15.76
N PHE A 159 -13.35 12.13 15.52
CA PHE A 159 -14.31 12.57 16.53
C PHE A 159 -15.72 12.13 16.15
N ASP A 160 -16.42 11.46 17.06
CA ASP A 160 -17.82 11.08 16.83
C ASP A 160 -18.67 12.33 16.58
N PHE A 161 -19.40 12.33 15.47
CA PHE A 161 -20.32 13.41 15.15
C PHE A 161 -21.54 13.34 16.06
N ASN A 162 -21.90 14.49 16.64
CA ASN A 162 -23.09 14.63 17.47
C ASN A 162 -23.94 15.79 16.93
N ASN A 163 -25.16 15.46 16.49
CA ASN A 163 -26.09 16.42 15.89
C ASN A 163 -26.59 17.53 16.84
N THR A 164 -26.36 17.38 18.15
CA THR A 164 -26.69 18.40 19.15
C THR A 164 -25.57 19.43 19.35
N LEU A 165 -24.36 19.10 18.89
CA LEU A 165 -23.19 19.97 18.98
C LEU A 165 -22.94 20.65 17.63
N SER A 166 -22.28 21.82 17.67
CA SER A 166 -21.81 22.46 16.45
C SER A 166 -20.79 21.58 15.73
N PHE A 167 -20.80 21.61 14.40
CA PHE A 167 -19.80 20.91 13.58
C PHE A 167 -18.37 21.32 14.00
N PRO A 168 -17.40 20.39 14.12
CA PRO A 168 -16.06 20.72 14.62
C PRO A 168 -15.37 21.80 13.78
N GLN A 169 -14.86 22.85 14.43
CA GLN A 169 -14.18 23.96 13.73
C GLN A 169 -12.85 23.56 13.09
N ASN A 170 -12.24 22.48 13.58
CA ASN A 170 -10.99 21.91 13.09
C ASN A 170 -11.21 20.69 12.18
N ALA A 171 -12.41 20.49 11.66
CA ALA A 171 -12.70 19.44 10.71
C ALA A 171 -11.85 19.59 9.45
N THR A 172 -11.27 18.48 8.99
CA THR A 172 -10.43 18.45 7.80
C THR A 172 -11.30 18.61 6.55
N MET A 173 -11.06 19.70 5.83
CA MET A 173 -11.75 20.01 4.58
C MET A 173 -11.08 19.26 3.42
N ALA A 174 -11.88 18.57 2.61
CA ALA A 174 -11.42 17.85 1.44
C ALA A 174 -11.35 18.71 0.18
N SER A 175 -12.21 19.73 0.09
CA SER A 175 -12.26 20.70 -1.02
C SER A 175 -12.93 22.00 -0.57
N GLU A 176 -12.63 23.10 -1.28
CA GLU A 176 -13.06 24.46 -0.92
C GLU A 176 -14.59 24.67 -0.92
N ASP A 177 -15.35 23.75 -1.51
CA ASP A 177 -16.83 23.78 -1.57
C ASP A 177 -17.51 23.30 -0.28
N GLY A 178 -16.75 23.16 0.83
CA GLY A 178 -17.28 22.76 2.13
C GLY A 178 -17.50 21.25 2.24
N LEU A 179 -16.76 20.45 1.48
CA LEU A 179 -16.71 19.00 1.63
C LEU A 179 -15.74 18.63 2.75
N TYR A 180 -16.15 17.79 3.68
CA TYR A 180 -15.30 17.33 4.79
C TYR A 180 -15.05 15.82 4.73
N ILE A 181 -14.07 15.34 5.50
CA ILE A 181 -13.68 13.93 5.52
C ILE A 181 -14.32 13.23 6.72
N GLY A 182 -15.04 12.14 6.46
CA GLY A 182 -15.64 11.31 7.48
C GLY A 182 -15.32 9.85 7.32
N ARG A 183 -15.66 9.06 8.33
CA ARG A 183 -15.73 7.59 8.24
C ARG A 183 -16.91 7.07 9.05
N ALA A 184 -17.46 5.94 8.66
CA ALA A 184 -18.56 5.32 9.39
C ALA A 184 -18.57 3.80 9.25
N HIS A 185 -19.25 3.14 10.19
CA HIS A 185 -19.49 1.71 10.13
C HIS A 185 -20.52 1.38 9.05
N HIS A 186 -20.24 0.34 8.25
CA HIS A 186 -21.18 -0.24 7.32
C HIS A 186 -20.84 -1.71 7.07
N LYS A 187 -21.76 -2.64 7.42
CA LYS A 187 -21.63 -4.08 7.15
C LYS A 187 -20.24 -4.63 7.55
N ASP A 188 -19.88 -4.45 8.81
CA ASP A 188 -18.62 -4.89 9.41
C ASP A 188 -17.34 -4.21 8.88
N SER A 189 -17.47 -3.25 7.96
CA SER A 189 -16.40 -2.33 7.58
C SER A 189 -16.49 -1.00 8.35
N VAL A 190 -15.34 -0.36 8.58
CA VAL A 190 -15.24 1.09 8.79
C VAL A 190 -14.77 1.70 7.48
N THR A 191 -15.62 2.48 6.82
CA THR A 191 -15.34 3.01 5.48
C THR A 191 -15.20 4.54 5.52
N PRO A 192 -14.14 5.13 4.94
CA PRO A 192 -14.04 6.58 4.76
C PRO A 192 -14.94 7.09 3.63
N GLY A 193 -15.33 8.36 3.72
CA GLY A 193 -16.19 9.03 2.76
C GLY A 193 -16.20 10.55 2.95
N SER A 194 -17.17 11.19 2.29
CA SER A 194 -17.36 12.64 2.34
C SER A 194 -18.47 13.02 3.30
N ILE A 195 -18.34 14.17 3.96
CA ILE A 195 -19.40 14.77 4.78
C ILE A 195 -19.86 16.06 4.11
N LYS A 196 -21.17 16.17 3.94
CA LYS A 196 -21.87 17.39 3.51
C LYS A 196 -23.21 17.47 4.23
N ASP A 197 -23.61 18.66 4.67
CA ASP A 197 -24.88 18.88 5.38
C ASP A 197 -25.14 17.91 6.55
N ASN A 198 -24.09 17.60 7.33
CA ASN A 198 -24.12 16.65 8.45
C ASN A 198 -24.52 15.21 8.07
N ILE A 199 -24.30 14.82 6.82
CA ILE A 199 -24.47 13.45 6.32
C ILE A 199 -23.12 12.97 5.80
N CYS A 200 -22.68 11.80 6.24
CA CYS A 200 -21.49 11.13 5.70
C CYS A 200 -21.89 10.14 4.60
N THR A 201 -21.40 10.32 3.39
CA THR A 201 -21.68 9.48 2.24
C THR A 201 -20.50 8.56 1.94
N LEU A 202 -20.76 7.26 1.95
CA LEU A 202 -19.78 6.20 1.75
C LEU A 202 -19.98 5.53 0.39
N ALA A 203 -18.90 5.14 -0.27
CA ALA A 203 -18.93 4.24 -1.43
C ALA A 203 -18.75 2.79 -0.94
N TRP A 204 -19.76 1.92 -1.11
CA TRP A 204 -19.65 0.52 -0.71
C TRP A 204 -20.59 -0.42 -1.50
N GLY A 205 -20.03 -1.50 -2.04
CA GLY A 205 -20.79 -2.61 -2.62
C GLY A 205 -21.58 -2.22 -3.88
N GLY A 206 -20.98 -1.41 -4.76
CA GLY A 206 -21.57 -0.92 -6.00
C GLY A 206 -22.51 0.29 -5.84
N THR A 207 -22.75 0.76 -4.61
CA THR A 207 -23.71 1.82 -4.31
C THR A 207 -23.18 2.82 -3.28
N THR A 208 -23.87 3.94 -3.12
CA THR A 208 -23.56 4.91 -2.05
C THR A 208 -24.46 4.75 -0.84
N HIS A 209 -23.92 5.01 0.35
CA HIS A 209 -24.64 4.88 1.61
C HIS A 209 -24.51 6.14 2.45
N GLU A 210 -25.64 6.76 2.78
CA GLU A 210 -25.69 7.90 3.69
C GLU A 210 -25.69 7.44 5.15
N LYS A 211 -24.93 8.14 6.00
CA LYS A 211 -24.76 7.86 7.42
C LYS A 211 -24.99 9.11 8.25
N LYS A 212 -25.79 8.96 9.30
CA LYS A 212 -26.02 9.98 10.33
C LYS A 212 -25.12 9.80 11.55
N GLU A 213 -24.65 8.57 11.76
CA GLU A 213 -23.67 8.21 12.76
C GLU A 213 -22.34 7.98 12.05
N PHE A 214 -21.40 8.88 12.28
CA PHE A 214 -20.09 8.88 11.63
C PHE A 214 -19.08 9.62 12.51
N GLN A 215 -17.81 9.47 12.16
CA GLN A 215 -16.71 10.21 12.76
C GLN A 215 -16.19 11.25 11.76
N VAL A 216 -15.81 12.41 12.28
CA VAL A 216 -15.23 13.52 11.53
C VAL A 216 -13.71 13.50 11.73
N LEU A 217 -12.96 13.57 10.64
CA LEU A 217 -11.51 13.73 10.72
C LEU A 217 -11.17 15.17 11.11
N CYS A 218 -10.31 15.34 12.11
CA CYS A 218 -9.88 16.65 12.61
C CYS A 218 -8.36 16.74 12.68
N VAL A 219 -7.72 17.04 11.54
CA VAL A 219 -6.28 17.29 11.40
C VAL A 219 -6.04 18.46 10.44
N LYS A 220 -5.03 19.30 10.73
CA LYS A 220 -4.72 20.51 9.94
C LYS A 220 -3.66 20.29 8.87
N ASP A 221 -2.56 19.61 9.22
CA ASP A 221 -1.39 19.46 8.33
C ASP A 221 -1.54 18.25 7.42
N ILE A 222 -2.43 18.39 6.44
CA ILE A 222 -2.68 17.39 5.41
C ILE A 222 -2.09 17.81 4.06
N ASN A 223 -1.75 16.82 3.25
CA ASN A 223 -1.46 17.02 1.84
C ASN A 223 -2.23 15.99 1.00
N TRP A 224 -2.49 16.36 -0.24
CA TRP A 224 -3.08 15.49 -1.24
C TRP A 224 -2.00 15.14 -2.26
N ILE A 225 -1.68 13.85 -2.35
CA ILE A 225 -0.62 13.35 -3.22
C ILE A 225 -1.28 12.58 -4.35
N LYS A 226 -0.95 12.92 -5.60
CA LYS A 226 -1.43 12.17 -6.76
C LYS A 226 -1.07 10.69 -6.63
N SER A 227 -2.03 9.83 -6.89
CA SER A 227 -1.95 8.38 -6.75
C SER A 227 -2.81 7.72 -7.81
N TRP A 228 -2.49 6.48 -8.12
CA TRP A 228 -3.19 5.68 -9.11
C TRP A 228 -3.21 4.19 -8.76
N GLU A 229 -4.17 3.45 -9.29
CA GLU A 229 -4.17 1.97 -9.32
C GLU A 229 -3.91 1.27 -7.97
N GLY A 230 -4.44 1.83 -6.89
CA GLY A 230 -4.31 1.31 -5.52
C GLY A 230 -3.08 1.78 -4.75
N SER A 231 -2.24 2.62 -5.35
CA SER A 231 -1.11 3.23 -4.68
C SER A 231 -1.54 4.09 -3.50
N VAL A 232 -0.81 3.96 -2.40
CA VAL A 232 -1.08 4.67 -1.14
C VAL A 232 0.24 5.19 -0.61
N PRO A 233 0.67 6.45 -0.84
CA PRO A 233 1.97 7.03 -0.48
C PRO A 233 2.38 6.89 1.00
N LEU A 234 3.68 7.07 1.29
CA LEU A 234 4.17 7.18 2.66
C LEU A 234 3.41 8.31 3.39
N TYR A 235 3.11 8.07 4.66
CA TYR A 235 2.29 8.95 5.51
C TYR A 235 0.81 9.05 5.13
N ALA A 236 0.32 8.21 4.20
CA ALA A 236 -1.11 8.08 3.99
C ALA A 236 -1.81 7.67 5.29
N LEU A 237 -2.90 8.35 5.60
CA LEU A 237 -3.67 8.10 6.82
C LEU A 237 -4.57 6.87 6.63
N PRO A 238 -4.36 5.76 7.38
CA PRO A 238 -5.35 4.68 7.43
C PRO A 238 -6.63 5.22 8.05
N ALA A 239 -7.76 4.99 7.38
CA ALA A 239 -9.03 5.59 7.74
C ALA A 239 -10.14 4.59 7.97
N GLY A 240 -9.86 3.31 7.78
CA GLY A 240 -10.86 2.28 7.88
C GLY A 240 -10.30 0.88 7.66
N GLU A 241 -11.22 -0.07 7.72
CA GLU A 241 -10.95 -1.50 7.52
C GLU A 241 -12.17 -2.11 6.79
N THR A 242 -11.95 -2.96 5.80
CA THR A 242 -13.01 -3.73 5.13
C THR A 242 -13.54 -4.85 6.05
N GLU A 243 -14.65 -5.46 5.67
CA GLU A 243 -15.22 -6.64 6.33
C GLU A 243 -14.24 -7.83 6.41
N ASP A 244 -13.40 -8.02 5.38
CA ASP A 244 -12.36 -9.05 5.35
C ASP A 244 -11.06 -8.62 6.05
N GLY A 245 -11.07 -7.45 6.66
CA GLY A 245 -9.97 -6.94 7.45
C GLY A 245 -8.85 -6.30 6.65
N TYR A 246 -9.08 -5.73 5.46
CA TYR A 246 -8.09 -4.96 4.70
C TYR A 246 -8.13 -3.47 5.07
N ALA A 247 -6.98 -2.83 5.11
CA ALA A 247 -6.89 -1.38 5.36
C ALA A 247 -7.56 -0.56 4.25
N LEU A 248 -8.28 0.48 4.64
CA LEU A 248 -8.80 1.51 3.74
C LEU A 248 -8.13 2.85 4.00
N PHE A 249 -7.83 3.59 2.94
CA PHE A 249 -7.24 4.92 3.01
C PHE A 249 -8.18 5.96 2.39
N ILE A 250 -7.92 7.24 2.65
CA ILE A 250 -8.74 8.33 2.12
C ILE A 250 -8.19 8.73 0.76
N GLY A 251 -9.05 8.63 -0.25
CA GLY A 251 -8.79 9.16 -1.58
C GLY A 251 -9.81 10.23 -1.95
N ARG A 252 -9.40 11.19 -2.77
CA ARG A 252 -10.33 12.06 -3.50
C ARG A 252 -10.05 12.01 -4.99
N ALA A 253 -11.09 12.15 -5.81
CA ALA A 253 -10.94 12.27 -7.25
C ALA A 253 -11.81 13.41 -7.77
N LEU A 254 -11.33 14.07 -8.83
CA LEU A 254 -12.06 15.12 -9.52
C LEU A 254 -12.91 14.47 -10.62
N TYR A 255 -14.23 14.51 -10.46
CA TYR A 255 -15.18 13.96 -11.43
C TYR A 255 -16.15 15.07 -11.85
N GLU A 256 -16.24 15.33 -13.16
CA GLU A 256 -17.08 16.41 -13.73
C GLU A 256 -16.87 17.78 -13.06
N GLY A 257 -15.63 18.09 -12.68
CA GLY A 257 -15.24 19.37 -12.06
C GLY A 257 -15.54 19.47 -10.56
N VAL A 258 -16.02 18.41 -9.92
CA VAL A 258 -16.30 18.34 -8.49
C VAL A 258 -15.44 17.27 -7.82
N TYR A 259 -14.91 17.59 -6.64
CA TYR A 259 -14.16 16.61 -5.85
C TYR A 259 -15.10 15.67 -5.11
N TYR A 260 -14.81 14.38 -5.20
CA TYR A 260 -15.47 13.35 -4.41
C TYR A 260 -14.45 12.65 -3.52
N VAL A 261 -14.78 12.47 -2.25
CA VAL A 261 -13.97 11.71 -1.30
C VAL A 261 -14.56 10.32 -1.14
N GLY A 262 -13.69 9.31 -1.13
CA GLY A 262 -14.08 7.94 -0.89
C GLY A 262 -12.95 7.11 -0.32
N LYS A 263 -12.92 5.83 -0.68
CA LYS A 263 -11.99 4.85 -0.11
C LYS A 263 -11.00 4.39 -1.16
N ILE A 264 -9.72 4.43 -0.83
CA ILE A 264 -8.69 3.69 -1.55
C ILE A 264 -8.67 2.29 -0.97
N GLN A 265 -8.81 1.30 -1.84
CA GLN A 265 -8.77 -0.10 -1.49
C GLN A 265 -7.61 -0.75 -2.24
N PRO A 266 -6.41 -0.80 -1.64
CA PRO A 266 -5.18 -1.19 -2.36
C PRO A 266 -5.25 -2.59 -2.96
N ASN A 267 -5.91 -3.53 -2.27
CA ASN A 267 -6.09 -4.89 -2.76
C ASN A 267 -7.04 -4.98 -3.97
N HIS A 268 -7.83 -3.94 -4.25
CA HIS A 268 -8.63 -3.81 -5.48
C HIS A 268 -7.98 -2.89 -6.52
N GLN A 269 -6.81 -2.31 -6.22
CA GLN A 269 -6.09 -1.41 -7.11
C GLN A 269 -6.89 -0.18 -7.54
N VAL A 270 -7.72 0.39 -6.66
CA VAL A 270 -8.66 1.44 -7.06
C VAL A 270 -9.05 2.35 -5.89
N CYS A 271 -9.43 3.60 -6.21
CA CYS A 271 -10.19 4.46 -5.30
C CYS A 271 -11.66 4.45 -5.70
N TYR A 272 -12.54 4.09 -4.78
CA TYR A 272 -13.98 4.13 -5.00
C TYR A 272 -14.57 5.44 -4.48
N ILE A 273 -15.28 6.17 -5.33
CA ILE A 273 -15.94 7.44 -4.98
C ILE A 273 -17.47 7.35 -5.13
N PRO A 274 -18.23 8.09 -4.30
CA PRO A 274 -19.69 8.07 -4.35
C PRO A 274 -20.25 9.11 -5.34
N VAL A 275 -20.53 8.70 -6.58
CA VAL A 275 -21.07 9.60 -7.61
C VAL A 275 -22.49 9.20 -7.98
N ASN A 276 -23.44 10.14 -7.87
CA ASN A 276 -24.83 9.98 -8.30
C ASN A 276 -25.53 8.69 -7.80
N GLY A 277 -25.28 8.30 -6.54
CA GLY A 277 -25.88 7.10 -5.96
C GLY A 277 -25.09 5.80 -6.21
N GLN A 278 -24.03 5.85 -7.02
CA GLN A 278 -23.22 4.71 -7.40
C GLN A 278 -21.81 4.78 -6.79
N GLU A 279 -21.26 3.60 -6.48
CA GLU A 279 -19.83 3.45 -6.20
C GLU A 279 -19.10 3.39 -7.54
N MET A 280 -18.34 4.44 -7.85
CA MET A 280 -17.57 4.50 -9.09
C MET A 280 -16.08 4.24 -8.85
N PRO A 281 -15.44 3.33 -9.60
CA PRO A 281 -14.01 3.09 -9.54
C PRO A 281 -13.25 4.24 -10.25
N CYS A 282 -12.26 4.81 -9.56
CA CYS A 282 -11.31 5.76 -10.12
C CYS A 282 -9.90 5.18 -10.02
N LEU A 283 -9.25 5.04 -11.18
CA LEU A 283 -7.87 4.57 -11.27
C LEU A 283 -6.87 5.69 -11.02
N GLU A 284 -7.25 6.95 -11.21
CA GLU A 284 -6.44 8.12 -10.87
C GLU A 284 -7.16 8.94 -9.79
N TYR A 285 -6.43 9.34 -8.74
CA TYR A 285 -6.96 10.03 -7.58
C TYR A 285 -5.84 10.75 -6.82
N GLU A 286 -6.20 11.40 -5.72
CA GLU A 286 -5.25 11.93 -4.75
C GLU A 286 -5.44 11.24 -3.41
N THR A 287 -4.36 10.79 -2.78
CA THR A 287 -4.37 10.17 -1.46
C THR A 287 -4.11 11.23 -0.38
N LEU A 288 -4.89 11.19 0.69
CA LEU A 288 -4.65 12.03 1.86
C LEU A 288 -3.45 11.50 2.66
N VAL A 289 -2.45 12.36 2.85
CA VAL A 289 -1.32 12.10 3.74
C VAL A 289 -1.29 13.11 4.89
N ILE A 290 -0.87 12.68 6.07
CA ILE A 290 -0.66 13.55 7.24
C ILE A 290 0.83 13.77 7.46
N GLN A 291 1.29 15.02 7.56
CA GLN A 291 2.71 15.31 7.73
C GLN A 291 3.22 15.19 9.18
N ASN A 292 2.47 14.52 10.06
CA ASN A 292 2.76 14.48 11.49
C ASN A 292 3.11 13.06 11.98
N TYR A 293 4.37 12.67 11.80
CA TYR A 293 5.09 11.89 12.81
C TYR A 293 6.22 12.77 13.31
N ASN A 294 5.98 13.45 14.43
CA ASN A 294 6.88 14.30 15.22
C ASN A 294 8.09 14.87 14.46
N THR A 295 8.11 16.19 14.35
CA THR A 295 9.33 16.99 14.61
C THR A 295 10.44 16.13 15.20
N ILE A 296 11.46 15.85 14.40
CA ILE A 296 12.77 15.48 14.92
C ILE A 296 13.15 16.67 15.80
N GLU A 297 12.80 16.61 17.09
CA GLU A 297 13.50 17.40 18.08
C GLU A 297 14.95 17.00 17.92
N HIS A 298 15.75 17.92 17.41
CA HIS A 298 17.18 17.86 17.52
C HIS A 298 17.51 17.60 18.99
N ILE A 299 17.80 16.34 19.35
CA ILE A 299 18.56 16.04 20.55
C ILE A 299 19.99 16.43 20.21
N GLY A 300 20.29 17.70 20.44
CA GLY A 300 21.65 18.22 20.38
C GLY A 300 22.50 17.57 21.47
N ARG A 301 23.42 16.71 21.07
CA ARG A 301 24.88 16.93 21.15
C ARG A 301 25.60 15.73 20.54
#